data_AF-A0A6P4G2A9-F1
#
_entry.id   AF-A0A6P4G2A9-F1
#
_cell.length_a   1.000
_cell.length_b   1.000
_cell.length_c   1.000
_cell.angle_alpha   90.00
_cell.angle_beta   90.00
_cell.angle_gamma   90.00
#
_symmetry.space_group_name_H-M   'P 1'
#
loop_
_entity.id
_entity.type
_entity.pdbx_description
1 polymer ?
#
loop_
_entity_poly.entity_id
_entity_poly.type
_entity_poly.pdbx_seq_one_letter_code
_entity_poly.pdbx_strand_id
1 'polypeptide(L)'
;MSQWCSISVMKAVLCVGCTEVDYVTTIEKVDFQSDRSRTQNGTLHRSGRSSNVSTALRLLGANVELFGVLSRNPTYRMILDDLERRGIDISHCTFTDESPPFSTIVQERWTRRCTVIYCDKAFPYVTAADFRKLDLNQYGWVNFEARSPRETCDMIRLILDHNNGKEEIDRIVVSLQIFNAFAEVIDLIGMCDYVFITKYIAETRGWNSPKEACEGINQLLRMPRDIRIRRPCVIVPWSSLGAGCMTTEGHYFELPAYKTKKIVDRVGDSDCFTAAFIYAAFVRQRRLADAVDFANAVASFKLAYVGFDCLGHLRIDSVKLPVKMKVGSEVSSDDEDNGDQQNSCKKHLLRPFEFPDVDRTDSIATIEPEVEQAPEERVSTN
;
A
#
# COMPACT_ATOMS: atom_id res chain seq x y z
N MET A 1 4.22 21.69 42.70
CA MET A 1 3.08 21.22 41.88
C MET A 1 3.08 22.02 40.58
N SER A 2 3.71 21.47 39.54
CA SER A 2 3.60 21.99 38.17
C SER A 2 3.17 20.82 37.30
N GLN A 3 1.85 20.75 37.11
CA GLN A 3 1.12 19.73 36.40
C GLN A 3 1.26 19.99 34.89
N TRP A 4 2.43 19.67 34.34
CA TRP A 4 2.59 19.48 32.90
C TRP A 4 2.42 17.97 32.67
N CYS A 5 1.16 17.53 32.66
CA CYS A 5 0.84 16.26 32.03
C CYS A 5 1.34 16.36 30.60
N SER A 6 2.33 15.54 30.27
CA SER A 6 2.78 15.25 28.93
C SER A 6 1.56 15.13 28.01
N ILE A 7 1.42 16.07 27.07
CA ILE A 7 0.67 15.79 25.85
C ILE A 7 1.35 14.54 25.30
N SER A 8 0.67 13.40 25.36
CA SER A 8 1.12 12.19 24.68
C SER A 8 1.15 12.55 23.19
N VAL A 9 2.32 12.93 22.67
CA VAL A 9 2.51 13.17 21.26
C VAL A 9 2.35 11.81 20.61
N MET A 10 1.22 11.59 19.94
CA MET A 10 1.01 10.35 19.21
C MET A 10 2.18 10.12 18.25
N LYS A 11 2.75 8.92 18.32
CA LYS A 11 3.86 8.52 17.46
C LYS A 11 3.46 8.69 15.98
N ALA A 12 4.43 9.01 15.14
CA ALA A 12 4.20 9.22 13.72
C ALA A 12 3.95 7.92 12.96
N VAL A 13 3.30 8.04 11.81
CA VAL A 13 3.27 7.01 10.75
C VAL A 13 4.37 7.32 9.75
N LEU A 14 5.31 6.39 9.59
CA LEU A 14 6.34 6.48 8.57
C LEU A 14 5.87 5.78 7.29
N CYS A 15 5.84 6.51 6.17
CA CYS A 15 5.53 5.94 4.86
C CYS A 15 6.82 5.78 4.04
N VAL A 16 7.26 4.55 3.85
CA VAL A 16 8.48 4.21 3.11
C VAL A 16 8.12 3.91 1.65
N GLY A 17 8.66 4.68 0.71
CA GLY A 17 8.38 4.50 -0.71
C GLY A 17 8.80 5.68 -1.56
N CYS A 18 8.09 5.89 -2.67
CA CYS A 18 8.50 6.85 -3.69
C CYS A 18 7.58 8.06 -3.81
N THR A 19 8.15 9.15 -4.33
CA THR A 19 7.42 10.23 -4.98
C THR A 19 7.59 10.12 -6.48
N GLU A 20 6.50 10.29 -7.21
CA GLU A 20 6.47 10.32 -8.68
C GLU A 20 5.76 11.60 -9.13
N VAL A 21 5.71 11.83 -10.44
CA VAL A 21 5.06 13.01 -11.02
C VAL A 21 4.04 12.57 -12.06
N ASP A 22 2.80 13.03 -11.94
CA ASP A 22 1.79 12.81 -12.97
C ASP A 22 1.60 14.10 -13.77
N TYR A 23 1.86 14.03 -15.08
CA TYR A 23 1.50 15.07 -16.04
C TYR A 23 0.12 14.76 -16.62
N VAL A 24 -0.89 15.44 -16.10
CA VAL A 24 -2.29 15.22 -16.47
C VAL A 24 -2.68 16.24 -17.53
N THR A 25 -3.10 15.76 -18.69
CA THR A 25 -3.61 16.60 -19.78
C THR A 25 -5.06 16.25 -20.08
N THR A 26 -5.86 17.27 -20.42
CA THR A 26 -7.23 17.06 -20.87
C THR A 26 -7.32 17.30 -22.37
N ILE A 27 -7.95 16.36 -23.08
CA ILE A 27 -8.24 16.45 -24.52
C ILE A 27 -9.74 16.20 -24.78
N GLU A 28 -10.24 16.56 -25.96
CA GLU A 28 -11.66 16.33 -26.30
C GLU A 28 -11.98 14.83 -26.36
N LYS A 29 -11.14 14.08 -27.08
CA LYS A 29 -11.23 12.64 -27.28
C LYS A 29 -9.86 12.12 -27.70
N VAL A 30 -9.46 10.94 -27.22
CA VAL A 30 -8.26 10.27 -27.72
C VAL A 30 -8.56 9.73 -29.11
N ASP A 31 -7.77 10.16 -30.09
CA ASP A 31 -7.81 9.63 -31.45
C ASP A 31 -6.44 9.07 -31.82
N PHE A 32 -6.34 7.74 -31.82
CA PHE A 32 -5.11 7.01 -32.14
C PHE A 32 -4.79 6.99 -33.64
N GLN A 33 -5.68 7.49 -34.50
CA GLN A 33 -5.43 7.61 -35.94
C GLN A 33 -4.84 8.98 -36.32
N SER A 34 -4.74 9.91 -35.36
CA SER A 34 -4.17 11.24 -35.60
C SER A 34 -2.74 11.33 -35.06
N ASP A 35 -1.83 11.83 -35.89
CA ASP A 35 -0.45 12.12 -35.50
C ASP A 35 -0.34 13.33 -34.55
N ARG A 36 -1.41 14.11 -34.39
CA ARG A 36 -1.42 15.33 -33.58
C ARG A 36 -2.73 15.48 -32.83
N SER A 37 -2.64 15.85 -31.56
CA SER A 37 -3.78 16.19 -30.73
C SER A 37 -3.53 17.49 -29.99
N ARG A 38 -4.59 18.28 -29.77
CA ARG A 38 -4.54 19.52 -28.99
C ARG A 38 -5.08 19.25 -27.59
N THR A 39 -4.30 19.61 -26.57
CA THR A 39 -4.75 19.64 -25.18
C THR A 39 -5.45 20.96 -24.88
N GLN A 40 -6.48 20.92 -24.02
CA GLN A 40 -7.12 22.13 -23.50
C GLN A 40 -6.43 22.64 -22.24
N ASN A 41 -5.84 21.73 -21.46
CA ASN A 41 -5.12 22.04 -20.23
C ASN A 41 -4.07 20.95 -19.96
N GLY A 42 -3.05 21.30 -19.17
CA GLY A 42 -2.00 20.40 -18.69
C GLY A 42 -1.52 20.83 -17.31
N THR A 43 -1.48 19.90 -16.36
CA THR A 43 -1.05 20.16 -14.98
C THR A 43 -0.12 19.07 -14.49
N LEU A 44 0.88 19.46 -13.70
CA LEU A 44 1.76 18.54 -12.99
C LEU A 44 1.23 18.32 -11.57
N HIS A 45 1.21 17.07 -11.15
CA HIS A 45 0.79 16.66 -9.82
C HIS A 45 1.86 15.77 -9.21
N ARG A 46 2.04 15.89 -7.89
CA ARG A 46 2.81 14.91 -7.13
C ARG A 46 2.01 13.61 -7.06
N SER A 47 2.70 12.50 -7.22
CA SER A 47 2.16 11.14 -7.18
C SER A 47 3.11 10.20 -6.42
N GLY A 48 2.94 8.89 -6.61
CA GLY A 48 3.62 7.82 -5.89
C GLY A 48 2.81 7.31 -4.70
N ARG A 49 2.81 5.99 -4.47
CA ARG A 49 1.91 5.35 -3.51
C ARG A 49 2.13 5.82 -2.09
N SER A 50 3.35 5.68 -1.55
CA SER A 50 3.64 6.14 -0.19
C SER A 50 3.47 7.66 -0.02
N SER A 51 3.73 8.42 -1.07
CA SER A 51 3.50 9.86 -1.17
C SER A 51 2.01 10.24 -1.12
N ASN A 52 1.13 9.48 -1.78
CA ASN A 52 -0.32 9.64 -1.73
C ASN A 52 -0.91 9.17 -0.40
N VAL A 53 -0.45 8.03 0.13
CA VAL A 53 -0.83 7.54 1.47
C VAL A 53 -0.48 8.58 2.53
N SER A 54 0.71 9.19 2.43
CA SER A 54 1.13 10.25 3.36
C SER A 54 0.18 11.45 3.32
N THR A 55 -0.27 11.82 2.12
CA THR A 55 -1.21 12.92 1.90
C THR A 55 -2.55 12.65 2.54
N ALA A 56 -3.12 11.47 2.29
CA ALA A 56 -4.40 11.08 2.84
C ALA A 56 -4.35 10.96 4.38
N LEU A 57 -3.30 10.35 4.94
CA LEU A 57 -3.09 10.28 6.39
C LEU A 57 -3.02 11.66 7.02
N ARG A 58 -2.27 12.58 6.41
CA ARG A 58 -2.09 13.94 6.92
C ARG A 58 -3.39 14.74 6.91
N LEU A 59 -4.21 14.56 5.88
CA LEU A 59 -5.54 15.16 5.76
C LEU A 59 -6.56 14.55 6.73
N LEU A 60 -6.41 13.28 7.09
CA LEU A 60 -7.19 12.64 8.16
C LEU A 60 -6.75 13.09 9.56
N GLY A 61 -5.61 13.78 9.69
CA GLY A 61 -5.10 14.34 10.93
C GLY A 61 -4.03 13.49 11.63
N ALA A 62 -3.45 12.50 10.96
CA ALA A 62 -2.29 11.78 11.49
C ALA A 62 -1.00 12.63 11.43
N ASN A 63 -0.07 12.35 12.34
CA ASN A 63 1.31 12.78 12.21
C ASN A 63 2.03 11.81 11.25
N VAL A 64 2.68 12.35 10.21
CA VAL A 64 3.17 11.55 9.09
C VAL A 64 4.52 12.05 8.63
N GLU A 65 5.42 11.10 8.42
CA GLU A 65 6.67 11.31 7.73
C GLU A 65 6.75 10.45 6.48
N LEU A 66 7.21 11.05 5.38
CA LEU A 66 7.58 10.35 4.17
C LEU A 66 9.07 10.02 4.23
N PHE A 67 9.41 8.75 4.00
CA PHE A 67 10.78 8.29 3.89
C PHE A 67 11.02 7.74 2.48
N GLY A 68 11.66 8.56 1.64
CA GLY A 68 11.89 8.28 0.24
C GLY A 68 13.09 9.05 -0.30
N VAL A 69 13.39 8.85 -1.58
CA VAL A 69 14.36 9.68 -2.31
C VAL A 69 13.62 10.80 -3.02
N LEU A 70 14.07 12.04 -2.84
CA LEU A 70 13.51 13.23 -3.47
C LEU A 70 14.50 13.83 -4.48
N SER A 71 13.97 14.50 -5.50
CA SER A 71 14.80 15.16 -6.51
C SER A 71 15.15 16.59 -6.12
N ARG A 72 16.43 16.97 -6.30
CA ARG A 72 16.92 18.36 -6.23
C ARG A 72 16.76 19.12 -7.54
N ASN A 73 16.37 18.43 -8.61
CA ASN A 73 16.20 19.06 -9.91
C ASN A 73 15.13 20.16 -9.83
N PRO A 74 15.48 21.43 -10.15
CA PRO A 74 14.55 22.57 -10.03
C PRO A 74 13.24 22.40 -10.80
N THR A 75 13.23 21.63 -11.90
CA THR A 75 12.03 21.33 -12.69
C THR A 75 10.93 20.67 -11.85
N TYR A 76 11.32 19.90 -10.83
CA TYR A 76 10.38 19.13 -9.99
C TYR A 76 10.22 19.72 -8.58
N ARG A 77 10.58 20.99 -8.39
CA ARG A 77 10.44 21.69 -7.11
C ARG A 77 9.01 21.63 -6.56
N MET A 78 8.01 21.52 -7.43
CA MET A 78 6.61 21.33 -7.06
C MET A 78 6.36 20.13 -6.13
N ILE A 79 7.23 19.10 -6.12
CA ILE A 79 7.10 17.95 -5.22
C ILE A 79 7.31 18.43 -3.79
N LEU A 80 8.42 19.13 -3.56
CA LEU A 80 8.82 19.64 -2.25
C LEU A 80 7.81 20.67 -1.74
N ASP A 81 7.40 21.59 -2.61
CA ASP A 81 6.46 22.64 -2.24
C ASP A 81 5.07 22.06 -1.86
N ASP A 82 4.62 20.99 -2.53
CA ASP A 82 3.35 20.33 -2.18
C ASP A 82 3.45 19.50 -0.89
N LEU A 83 4.57 18.80 -0.65
CA LEU A 83 4.82 18.07 0.61
C LEU A 83 4.85 19.04 1.79
N GLU A 84 5.57 20.16 1.66
CA GLU A 84 5.65 21.21 2.67
C GLU A 84 4.29 21.87 2.92
N ARG A 85 3.57 22.24 1.86
CA ARG A 85 2.21 22.82 1.98
C ARG A 85 1.26 21.89 2.74
N ARG A 86 1.40 20.58 2.56
CA ARG A 86 0.58 19.57 3.24
C ARG A 86 1.06 19.30 4.66
N GLY A 87 2.22 19.80 5.06
CA GLY A 87 2.83 19.55 6.36
C GLY A 87 3.17 18.07 6.55
N ILE A 88 3.66 17.42 5.49
CA ILE A 88 4.23 16.07 5.54
C ILE A 88 5.71 16.22 5.88
N ASP A 89 6.17 15.54 6.92
CA ASP A 89 7.58 15.56 7.27
C ASP A 89 8.40 14.82 6.21
N ILE A 90 9.52 15.42 5.82
CA ILE A 90 10.49 14.90 4.83
C ILE A 90 11.92 14.98 5.36
N SER A 91 12.11 15.20 6.66
CA SER A 91 13.40 15.50 7.29
C SER A 91 14.43 14.41 7.05
N HIS A 92 13.99 13.15 6.96
CA HIS A 92 14.88 12.02 6.70
C HIS A 92 14.82 11.48 5.26
N CYS A 93 14.15 12.18 4.34
CA CYS A 93 14.28 11.87 2.91
C CYS A 93 15.73 12.08 2.44
N THR A 94 16.20 11.20 1.56
CA THR A 94 17.47 11.42 0.85
C THR A 94 17.23 12.17 -0.45
N PHE A 95 18.30 12.69 -1.05
CA PHE A 95 18.21 13.58 -2.21
C PHE A 95 19.12 13.12 -3.36
N THR A 96 18.60 13.20 -4.58
CA THR A 96 19.32 12.94 -5.85
C THR A 96 19.12 14.09 -6.83
N ASP A 97 20.02 14.24 -7.81
CA ASP A 97 19.87 15.21 -8.90
C ASP A 97 19.12 14.63 -10.11
N GLU A 98 18.76 13.34 -10.06
CA GLU A 98 17.99 12.67 -11.11
C GLU A 98 16.54 13.16 -11.18
N SER A 99 15.97 13.13 -12.39
CA SER A 99 14.53 13.32 -12.59
C SER A 99 13.74 12.12 -12.04
N PRO A 100 12.67 12.37 -11.24
CA PRO A 100 11.81 11.31 -10.74
C PRO A 100 11.04 10.64 -11.90
N PRO A 101 10.57 9.39 -11.70
CA PRO A 101 9.64 8.76 -12.63
C PRO A 101 8.39 9.60 -12.77
N PHE A 102 7.79 9.55 -13.96
CA PHE A 102 6.57 10.29 -14.23
C PHE A 102 5.58 9.48 -15.07
N SER A 103 4.30 9.78 -14.91
CA SER A 103 3.25 9.28 -15.79
C SER A 103 2.70 10.43 -16.63
N THR A 104 2.45 10.19 -17.91
CA THR A 104 1.61 11.06 -18.73
C THR A 104 0.20 10.51 -18.73
N ILE A 105 -0.73 11.28 -18.18
CA ILE A 105 -2.14 10.91 -18.09
C ILE A 105 -2.92 11.77 -19.07
N VAL A 106 -3.56 11.12 -20.04
CA VAL A 106 -4.45 11.75 -21.00
C VAL A 106 -5.89 11.49 -20.59
N GLN A 107 -6.60 12.53 -20.18
CA GLN A 107 -7.99 12.49 -19.77
C GLN A 107 -8.91 13.00 -20.88
N GLU A 108 -9.89 12.20 -21.28
CA GLU A 108 -10.96 12.64 -22.18
C GLU A 108 -11.97 13.54 -21.46
N ARG A 109 -12.29 14.69 -22.06
CA ARG A 109 -13.14 15.72 -21.46
C ARG A 109 -14.53 15.23 -21.07
N TRP A 110 -15.17 14.47 -21.95
CA TRP A 110 -16.58 14.10 -21.82
C TRP A 110 -16.78 12.78 -21.09
N THR A 111 -16.01 11.75 -21.45
CA THR A 111 -16.11 10.42 -20.84
C THR A 111 -15.39 10.32 -19.50
N ARG A 112 -14.41 11.22 -19.24
CA ARG A 112 -13.47 11.15 -18.12
C ARG A 112 -12.61 9.88 -18.10
N ARG A 113 -12.57 9.15 -19.22
CA ARG A 113 -11.62 8.05 -19.39
C ARG A 113 -10.20 8.59 -19.32
N CYS A 114 -9.33 7.92 -18.57
CA CYS A 114 -7.92 8.21 -18.50
C CYS A 114 -7.12 7.13 -19.23
N THR A 115 -6.20 7.55 -20.09
CA THR A 115 -5.13 6.70 -20.64
C THR A 115 -3.85 7.10 -19.92
N VAL A 116 -3.17 6.14 -19.31
CA VAL A 116 -1.95 6.38 -18.53
C VAL A 116 -0.76 5.78 -19.26
N ILE A 117 0.26 6.59 -19.49
CA ILE A 117 1.55 6.17 -20.05
C ILE A 117 2.58 6.37 -18.93
N TYR A 118 3.10 5.27 -18.40
CA TYR A 118 4.03 5.29 -17.28
C TYR A 118 5.49 5.28 -17.78
N CYS A 119 6.37 6.03 -17.11
CA CYS A 119 7.82 5.95 -17.30
C CYS A 119 8.42 5.03 -16.23
N ASP A 120 8.97 3.91 -16.68
CA ASP A 120 9.59 2.86 -15.88
C ASP A 120 11.09 3.09 -15.60
N LYS A 121 11.58 4.30 -15.88
CA LYS A 121 12.97 4.68 -15.63
C LYS A 121 13.33 4.37 -14.17
N ALA A 122 14.45 3.68 -13.99
CA ALA A 122 15.05 3.49 -12.69
C ALA A 122 15.26 4.83 -11.96
N PHE A 123 14.92 4.83 -10.69
CA PHE A 123 15.12 5.96 -9.78
C PHE A 123 15.65 5.40 -8.45
N PRO A 124 16.60 6.08 -7.79
CA PRO A 124 17.15 5.58 -6.54
C PRO A 124 16.06 5.35 -5.49
N TYR A 125 16.25 4.31 -4.69
CA TYR A 125 15.37 3.97 -3.57
C TYR A 125 16.12 4.17 -2.24
N VAL A 126 15.37 4.33 -1.16
CA VAL A 126 15.95 4.42 0.18
C VAL A 126 16.56 3.09 0.60
N THR A 127 17.65 3.16 1.37
CA THR A 127 18.38 1.96 1.80
C THR A 127 18.19 1.68 3.28
N ALA A 128 18.46 0.45 3.70
CA ALA A 128 18.54 0.09 5.12
C ALA A 128 19.65 0.87 5.86
N ALA A 129 20.68 1.34 5.15
CA ALA A 129 21.71 2.22 5.72
C ALA A 129 21.15 3.61 6.03
N ASP A 130 20.26 4.15 5.19
CA ASP A 130 19.55 5.39 5.47
C ASP A 130 18.54 5.20 6.60
N PHE A 131 17.79 4.09 6.57
CA PHE A 131 16.78 3.77 7.57
C PHE A 131 17.37 3.63 8.98
N ARG A 132 18.59 3.10 9.12
CA ARG A 132 19.30 2.97 10.41
C ARG A 132 19.57 4.32 11.08
N LYS A 133 19.51 5.43 10.34
CA LYS A 133 19.71 6.78 10.89
C LYS A 133 18.48 7.31 11.62
N LEU A 134 17.32 6.69 11.41
CA LEU A 134 16.06 7.09 12.04
C LEU A 134 16.05 6.74 13.52
N ASP A 135 15.49 7.63 14.34
CA ASP A 135 15.11 7.28 15.71
C ASP A 135 13.75 6.58 15.69
N LEU A 136 13.80 5.25 15.73
CA LEU A 136 12.61 4.41 15.64
C LEU A 136 11.59 4.62 16.78
N ASN A 137 11.98 5.23 17.91
CA ASN A 137 11.04 5.51 19.00
C ASN A 137 9.96 6.54 18.64
N GLN A 138 10.18 7.33 17.59
CA GLN A 138 9.24 8.35 17.11
C GLN A 138 8.04 7.75 16.36
N TYR A 139 8.14 6.51 15.91
CA TYR A 139 7.12 5.87 15.07
C TYR A 139 6.37 4.78 15.82
N GLY A 140 5.06 4.68 15.56
CA GLY A 140 4.25 3.55 16.01
C GLY A 140 3.76 2.69 14.85
N TRP A 141 3.90 3.19 13.62
CA TRP A 141 3.55 2.47 12.40
C TRP A 141 4.53 2.78 11.29
N VAL A 142 5.00 1.75 10.58
CA VAL A 142 5.79 1.89 9.35
C VAL A 142 5.07 1.16 8.22
N ASN A 143 4.71 1.90 7.18
CA ASN A 143 4.06 1.37 5.99
C ASN A 143 5.05 1.35 4.82
N PHE A 144 5.28 0.18 4.25
CA PHE A 144 6.15 -0.04 3.10
C PHE A 144 5.37 -0.20 1.80
N GLU A 145 5.82 0.50 0.76
CA GLU A 145 5.55 0.15 -0.63
C GLU A 145 6.50 -0.99 -1.05
N ALA A 146 5.96 -2.10 -1.57
CA ALA A 146 6.74 -3.28 -1.94
C ALA A 146 7.52 -3.07 -3.26
N ARG A 147 8.54 -2.20 -3.23
CA ARG A 147 9.30 -1.78 -4.44
C ARG A 147 10.72 -2.34 -4.52
N SER A 148 11.45 -2.39 -3.40
CA SER A 148 12.80 -2.98 -3.33
C SER A 148 12.80 -4.10 -2.30
N PRO A 149 12.64 -5.38 -2.73
CA PRO A 149 12.46 -6.48 -1.79
C PRO A 149 13.59 -6.60 -0.77
N ARG A 150 14.84 -6.45 -1.22
CA ARG A 150 16.03 -6.56 -0.37
C ARG A 150 16.12 -5.45 0.66
N GLU A 151 16.04 -4.20 0.23
CA GLU A 151 16.11 -3.06 1.15
C GLU A 151 14.92 -3.07 2.13
N THR A 152 13.71 -3.39 1.66
CA THR A 152 12.54 -3.54 2.52
C THR A 152 12.70 -4.66 3.54
N CYS A 153 13.26 -5.81 3.15
CA CYS A 153 13.56 -6.90 4.09
C CYS A 153 14.48 -6.43 5.23
N ASP A 154 15.58 -5.76 4.88
CA ASP A 154 16.56 -5.29 5.86
C ASP A 154 16.02 -4.16 6.74
N MET A 155 15.19 -3.26 6.18
CA MET A 155 14.47 -2.24 6.97
C MET A 155 13.48 -2.86 7.96
N ILE A 156 12.70 -3.87 7.53
CA ILE A 156 11.78 -4.57 8.43
C ILE A 156 12.56 -5.29 9.54
N ARG A 157 13.70 -5.93 9.24
CA ARG A 157 14.56 -6.54 10.27
C ARG A 157 15.00 -5.55 11.35
N LEU A 158 15.40 -4.35 10.96
CA LEU A 158 15.75 -3.29 11.92
C LEU A 158 14.56 -2.94 12.85
N ILE A 159 13.34 -2.94 12.32
CA ILE A 159 12.12 -2.73 13.11
C ILE A 159 11.86 -3.92 14.04
N LEU A 160 12.03 -5.15 13.56
CA LEU A 160 11.87 -6.36 14.37
C LEU A 160 12.87 -6.40 15.54
N ASP A 161 14.12 -6.07 15.27
CA ASP A 161 15.16 -5.96 16.29
C ASP A 161 14.83 -4.87 17.31
N HIS A 162 14.32 -3.72 16.85
CA HIS A 162 13.86 -2.64 17.73
C HIS A 162 12.66 -3.04 18.60
N ASN A 163 11.78 -3.89 18.08
CA ASN A 163 10.60 -4.39 18.79
C ASN A 163 10.93 -5.49 19.80
N ASN A 164 12.09 -6.13 19.70
CA ASN A 164 12.49 -7.20 20.61
C ASN A 164 12.56 -6.68 22.07
N GLY A 165 11.88 -7.40 22.97
CA GLY A 165 11.81 -7.04 24.38
C GLY A 165 10.86 -5.88 24.72
N LYS A 166 10.15 -5.31 23.73
CA LYS A 166 9.11 -4.29 23.97
C LYS A 166 7.74 -4.91 24.21
N GLU A 167 6.95 -4.25 25.05
CA GLU A 167 5.52 -4.53 25.22
C GLU A 167 4.76 -4.26 23.91
N GLU A 168 3.64 -4.98 23.69
CA GLU A 168 2.88 -4.92 22.43
C GLU A 168 2.49 -3.49 22.04
N ILE A 169 2.08 -2.67 23.02
CA ILE A 169 1.66 -1.29 22.81
C ILE A 169 2.80 -0.34 22.39
N ASP A 170 4.04 -0.71 22.68
CA ASP A 170 5.23 0.10 22.36
C ASP A 170 5.91 -0.33 21.06
N ARG A 171 5.50 -1.47 20.49
CA ARG A 171 6.04 -2.00 19.24
C ARG A 171 5.59 -1.15 18.05
N ILE A 172 6.47 -1.05 17.08
CA ILE A 172 6.16 -0.53 15.76
C ILE A 172 5.37 -1.58 14.99
N VAL A 173 4.20 -1.19 14.50
CA VAL A 173 3.39 -1.99 13.58
C VAL A 173 3.93 -1.84 12.16
N VAL A 174 4.04 -2.95 11.43
CA VAL A 174 4.55 -2.99 10.05
C VAL A 174 3.43 -3.36 9.08
N SER A 175 3.20 -2.50 8.08
CA SER A 175 2.32 -2.83 6.95
C SER A 175 3.04 -2.83 5.61
N LEU A 176 2.63 -3.72 4.71
CA LEU A 176 3.19 -3.84 3.36
C LEU A 176 2.09 -3.74 2.29
N GLN A 177 2.32 -2.88 1.29
CA GLN A 177 1.44 -2.75 0.13
C GLN A 177 2.03 -3.49 -1.07
N ILE A 178 1.33 -4.52 -1.53
CA ILE A 178 1.74 -5.33 -2.67
C ILE A 178 0.83 -5.03 -3.86
N PHE A 179 1.40 -4.42 -4.89
CA PHE A 179 0.65 -3.91 -6.05
C PHE A 179 1.14 -4.47 -7.39
N ASN A 180 2.37 -4.97 -7.45
CA ASN A 180 2.99 -5.63 -8.61
C ASN A 180 4.02 -6.67 -8.12
N ALA A 181 4.74 -7.31 -9.06
CA ALA A 181 5.92 -8.15 -8.81
C ALA A 181 5.79 -9.14 -7.63
N PHE A 182 4.61 -9.74 -7.46
CA PHE A 182 4.26 -10.51 -6.26
C PHE A 182 5.25 -11.65 -5.96
N ALA A 183 5.82 -12.28 -6.99
CA ALA A 183 6.79 -13.36 -6.84
C ALA A 183 8.07 -12.92 -6.09
N GLU A 184 8.48 -11.67 -6.24
CA GLU A 184 9.70 -11.13 -5.63
C GLU A 184 9.50 -10.68 -4.17
N VAL A 185 8.26 -10.35 -3.80
CA VAL A 185 7.93 -9.75 -2.49
C VAL A 185 7.18 -10.71 -1.56
N ILE A 186 6.87 -11.92 -2.02
CA ILE A 186 6.11 -12.92 -1.28
C ILE A 186 6.72 -13.22 0.10
N ASP A 187 8.04 -13.26 0.19
CA ASP A 187 8.75 -13.58 1.43
C ASP A 187 8.67 -12.47 2.48
N LEU A 188 8.35 -11.24 2.08
CA LEU A 188 8.14 -10.12 3.00
C LEU A 188 6.82 -10.23 3.77
N ILE A 189 5.85 -10.97 3.25
CA ILE A 189 4.50 -11.10 3.81
C ILE A 189 4.57 -11.61 5.26
N GLY A 190 5.40 -12.63 5.52
CA GLY A 190 5.55 -13.23 6.84
C GLY A 190 6.23 -12.32 7.88
N MET A 191 6.81 -11.20 7.46
CA MET A 191 7.52 -10.26 8.33
C MET A 191 6.62 -9.11 8.83
N CYS A 192 5.40 -8.98 8.30
CA CYS A 192 4.50 -7.85 8.52
C CYS A 192 3.33 -8.18 9.45
N ASP A 193 2.71 -7.15 10.03
CA ASP A 193 1.45 -7.27 10.78
C ASP A 193 0.23 -7.14 9.88
N TYR A 194 0.34 -6.32 8.83
CA TYR A 194 -0.71 -6.09 7.86
C TYR A 194 -0.16 -6.17 6.45
N VAL A 195 -0.88 -6.84 5.55
CA VAL A 195 -0.57 -6.85 4.12
C VAL A 195 -1.77 -6.43 3.30
N PHE A 196 -1.56 -5.51 2.36
CA PHE A 196 -2.56 -5.09 1.40
C PHE A 196 -2.27 -5.76 0.06
N ILE A 197 -3.24 -6.53 -0.42
CA ILE A 197 -3.17 -7.19 -1.73
C ILE A 197 -4.17 -6.50 -2.66
N THR A 198 -3.70 -5.97 -3.78
CA THR A 198 -4.59 -5.35 -4.76
C THR A 198 -5.41 -6.41 -5.49
N LYS A 199 -6.60 -6.00 -5.96
CA LYS A 199 -7.42 -6.80 -6.87
C LYS A 199 -6.61 -7.30 -8.09
N TYR A 200 -5.75 -6.46 -8.65
CA TYR A 200 -4.90 -6.83 -9.79
C TYR A 200 -3.99 -8.03 -9.46
N ILE A 201 -3.29 -8.00 -8.33
CA ILE A 201 -2.45 -9.13 -7.90
C ILE A 201 -3.29 -10.40 -7.73
N ALA A 202 -4.46 -10.29 -7.09
CA ALA A 202 -5.33 -11.44 -6.90
C ALA A 202 -5.79 -12.05 -8.24
N GLU A 203 -6.21 -11.23 -9.20
CA GLU A 203 -6.62 -11.68 -10.54
C GLU A 203 -5.46 -12.35 -11.31
N THR A 204 -4.24 -11.81 -11.26
CA THR A 204 -3.06 -12.45 -11.89
C THR A 204 -2.70 -13.81 -11.29
N ARG A 205 -3.17 -14.08 -10.06
CA ARG A 205 -3.00 -15.38 -9.38
C ARG A 205 -4.20 -16.32 -9.58
N GLY A 206 -5.22 -15.90 -10.32
CA GLY A 206 -6.45 -16.66 -10.51
C GLY A 206 -7.38 -16.66 -9.29
N TRP A 207 -7.18 -15.75 -8.33
CA TRP A 207 -8.08 -15.57 -7.18
C TRP A 207 -9.18 -14.58 -7.57
N ASN A 208 -10.41 -15.07 -7.68
CA ASN A 208 -11.55 -14.32 -8.24
C ASN A 208 -12.39 -13.61 -7.18
N SER A 209 -12.04 -13.75 -5.91
CA SER A 209 -12.70 -13.07 -4.80
C SER A 209 -11.70 -12.64 -3.73
N PRO A 210 -12.05 -11.64 -2.88
CA PRO A 210 -11.23 -11.26 -1.73
C PRO A 210 -10.97 -12.43 -0.77
N LYS A 211 -11.95 -13.34 -0.65
CA LYS A 211 -11.83 -14.55 0.17
C LYS A 211 -10.78 -15.50 -0.38
N GLU A 212 -10.85 -15.83 -1.68
CA GLU A 212 -9.85 -16.66 -2.35
C GLU A 212 -8.45 -16.05 -2.25
N ALA A 213 -8.33 -14.72 -2.37
CA ALA A 213 -7.06 -14.03 -2.19
C ALA A 213 -6.52 -14.19 -0.76
N CYS A 214 -7.34 -13.99 0.27
CA CYS A 214 -6.93 -14.20 1.66
C CYS A 214 -6.50 -15.65 1.93
N GLU A 215 -7.27 -16.61 1.43
CA GLU A 215 -6.97 -18.05 1.56
C GLU A 215 -5.68 -18.42 0.82
N GLY A 216 -5.49 -17.89 -0.38
CA GLY A 216 -4.28 -18.07 -1.20
C GLY A 216 -3.04 -17.53 -0.50
N ILE A 217 -3.07 -16.30 0.03
CA ILE A 217 -1.97 -15.76 0.84
C ILE A 217 -1.70 -16.64 2.07
N ASN A 218 -2.75 -17.07 2.77
CA ASN A 218 -2.59 -17.93 3.94
C ASN A 218 -1.94 -19.28 3.60
N GLN A 219 -2.26 -19.87 2.45
CA GLN A 219 -1.62 -21.11 1.97
C GLN A 219 -0.15 -20.89 1.61
N LEU A 220 0.19 -19.74 1.04
CA LEU A 220 1.57 -19.40 0.64
C LEU A 220 2.50 -19.24 1.84
N LEU A 221 1.98 -18.84 3.00
CA LEU A 221 2.78 -18.80 4.22
C LEU A 221 3.33 -20.18 4.60
N ARG A 222 2.79 -21.30 4.08
CA ARG A 222 3.27 -22.69 4.26
C ARG A 222 3.56 -23.07 5.72
N MET A 223 2.83 -22.46 6.65
CA MET A 223 2.99 -22.67 8.08
C MET A 223 1.65 -23.15 8.64
N PRO A 224 1.60 -24.19 9.47
CA PRO A 224 0.37 -24.63 10.10
C PRO A 224 -0.04 -23.69 11.26
N ARG A 225 -1.34 -23.59 11.54
CA ARG A 225 -1.93 -22.58 12.47
C ARG A 225 -1.73 -22.90 13.95
N ASP A 226 -1.40 -24.15 14.24
CA ASP A 226 -1.03 -24.72 15.54
C ASP A 226 0.32 -24.19 16.07
N ILE A 227 1.21 -23.73 15.20
CA ILE A 227 2.45 -23.05 15.61
C ILE A 227 2.18 -21.56 15.84
N ARG A 228 2.41 -21.09 17.07
CA ARG A 228 2.39 -19.66 17.41
C ARG A 228 3.57 -18.91 16.78
N ILE A 229 3.42 -18.60 15.50
CA ILE A 229 4.30 -17.68 14.77
C ILE A 229 3.54 -16.43 14.35
N ARG A 230 4.27 -15.35 14.08
CA ARG A 230 3.71 -14.12 13.54
C ARG A 230 3.04 -14.41 12.20
N ARG A 231 1.79 -13.93 12.05
CA ARG A 231 1.03 -13.93 10.80
C ARG A 231 0.53 -12.52 10.56
N PRO A 232 0.46 -12.07 9.30
CA PRO A 232 -0.20 -10.80 9.00
C PRO A 232 -1.72 -10.98 9.00
N CYS A 233 -2.42 -9.91 9.33
CA CYS A 233 -3.77 -9.71 8.83
C CYS A 233 -3.70 -9.37 7.33
N VAL A 234 -4.54 -10.01 6.53
CA VAL A 234 -4.60 -9.78 5.07
C VAL A 234 -5.78 -8.86 4.77
N ILE A 235 -5.54 -7.79 4.01
CA ILE A 235 -6.59 -6.87 3.53
C ILE A 235 -6.60 -6.87 2.01
N VAL A 236 -7.77 -7.04 1.41
CA VAL A 236 -7.94 -7.17 -0.03
C VAL A 236 -9.07 -6.25 -0.51
N PRO A 237 -8.75 -5.00 -0.90
CA PRO A 237 -9.71 -4.09 -1.53
C PRO A 237 -10.17 -4.62 -2.88
N TRP A 238 -11.47 -4.56 -3.14
CA TRP A 238 -12.13 -5.15 -4.32
C TRP A 238 -12.98 -4.14 -5.09
N SER A 239 -12.45 -2.92 -5.22
CA SER A 239 -13.06 -1.83 -6.00
C SER A 239 -14.51 -1.57 -5.59
N SER A 240 -15.47 -1.59 -6.54
CA SER A 240 -16.88 -1.31 -6.29
C SER A 240 -17.62 -2.37 -5.48
N LEU A 241 -16.98 -3.49 -5.16
CA LEU A 241 -17.57 -4.58 -4.36
C LEU A 241 -17.22 -4.48 -2.87
N GLY A 242 -16.25 -3.61 -2.51
CA GLY A 242 -15.88 -3.35 -1.12
C GLY A 242 -14.49 -3.90 -0.83
N ALA A 243 -14.34 -4.63 0.26
CA ALA A 243 -13.08 -5.26 0.63
C ALA A 243 -13.31 -6.53 1.44
N GLY A 244 -12.40 -7.49 1.32
CA GLY A 244 -12.28 -8.61 2.25
C GLY A 244 -11.09 -8.42 3.18
N CYS A 245 -11.14 -9.01 4.36
CA CYS A 245 -9.97 -9.11 5.23
C CYS A 245 -9.98 -10.39 6.06
N MET A 246 -8.79 -10.86 6.42
CA MET A 246 -8.58 -12.04 7.25
C MET A 246 -7.68 -11.71 8.43
N THR A 247 -8.11 -12.12 9.63
CA THR A 247 -7.34 -12.00 10.89
C THR A 247 -6.18 -12.99 10.95
N THR A 248 -5.30 -12.79 11.92
CA THR A 248 -4.21 -13.71 12.26
C THR A 248 -4.71 -15.12 12.57
N GLU A 249 -5.88 -15.25 13.18
CA GLU A 249 -6.52 -16.54 13.50
C GLU A 249 -7.21 -17.18 12.29
N GLY A 250 -7.38 -16.43 11.20
CA GLY A 250 -8.02 -16.92 9.97
C GLY A 250 -9.50 -16.60 9.84
N HIS A 251 -10.08 -15.84 10.77
CA HIS A 251 -11.44 -15.34 10.62
C HIS A 251 -11.49 -14.33 9.47
N TYR A 252 -12.33 -14.65 8.49
CA TYR A 252 -12.56 -13.81 7.30
C TYR A 252 -13.79 -12.92 7.49
N PHE A 253 -13.69 -11.68 7.02
CA PHE A 253 -14.75 -10.70 6.98
C PHE A 253 -14.86 -10.13 5.57
N GLU A 254 -16.09 -9.87 5.14
CA GLU A 254 -16.39 -9.18 3.89
C GLU A 254 -17.17 -7.90 4.20
N LEU A 255 -16.64 -6.77 3.74
CA LEU A 255 -17.11 -5.44 4.07
C LEU A 255 -17.61 -4.77 2.79
N PRO A 256 -18.88 -4.33 2.74
CA PRO A 256 -19.49 -3.81 1.52
C PRO A 256 -18.87 -2.47 1.09
N ALA A 257 -18.87 -2.20 -0.21
CA ALA A 257 -18.53 -0.88 -0.72
C ALA A 257 -19.59 0.17 -0.33
N TYR A 258 -19.12 1.39 -0.11
CA TYR A 258 -19.98 2.56 -0.02
C TYR A 258 -20.27 3.08 -1.43
N LYS A 259 -21.55 3.37 -1.72
CA LYS A 259 -21.97 3.84 -3.05
C LYS A 259 -21.78 5.35 -3.19
N THR A 260 -20.92 5.75 -4.12
CA THR A 260 -20.76 7.13 -4.56
C THR A 260 -21.77 7.45 -5.67
N LYS A 261 -22.53 8.54 -5.54
CA LYS A 261 -23.54 8.94 -6.56
C LYS A 261 -22.94 9.21 -7.94
N LYS A 262 -21.74 9.79 -7.97
CA LYS A 262 -21.01 10.09 -9.20
C LYS A 262 -19.51 9.96 -8.92
N ILE A 263 -18.83 9.12 -9.70
CA ILE A 263 -17.37 9.03 -9.67
C ILE A 263 -16.82 10.18 -10.52
N VAL A 264 -15.99 11.00 -9.90
CA VAL A 264 -15.33 12.16 -10.52
C VAL A 264 -13.86 11.85 -10.81
N ASP A 265 -13.17 11.21 -9.87
CA ASP A 265 -11.74 10.90 -9.99
C ASP A 265 -11.37 9.64 -9.21
N ARG A 266 -10.78 8.65 -9.91
CA ARG A 266 -10.33 7.36 -9.35
C ARG A 266 -8.87 7.36 -8.88
N VAL A 267 -8.08 8.38 -9.22
CA VAL A 267 -6.62 8.37 -8.96
C VAL A 267 -6.34 8.32 -7.46
N GLY A 268 -5.54 7.36 -6.99
CA GLY A 268 -5.17 7.25 -5.57
C GLY A 268 -6.30 6.84 -4.62
N ASP A 269 -7.42 6.28 -5.12
CA ASP A 269 -8.47 5.71 -4.26
C ASP A 269 -7.96 4.56 -3.40
N SER A 270 -7.11 3.70 -3.95
CA SER A 270 -6.39 2.64 -3.24
C SER A 270 -5.45 3.20 -2.16
N ASP A 271 -4.72 4.27 -2.45
CA ASP A 271 -3.83 4.92 -1.48
C ASP A 271 -4.66 5.56 -0.34
N CYS A 272 -5.81 6.16 -0.65
CA CYS A 272 -6.79 6.64 0.35
C CYS A 272 -7.33 5.51 1.22
N PHE A 273 -7.63 4.35 0.63
CA PHE A 273 -8.06 3.18 1.38
C PHE A 273 -6.97 2.76 2.39
N THR A 274 -5.73 2.61 1.95
CA THR A 274 -4.63 2.21 2.84
C THR A 274 -4.38 3.24 3.94
N ALA A 275 -4.34 4.53 3.61
CA ALA A 275 -4.21 5.61 4.59
C ALA A 275 -5.34 5.59 5.63
N ALA A 276 -6.57 5.42 5.18
CA ALA A 276 -7.74 5.38 6.05
C ALA A 276 -7.74 4.14 6.96
N PHE A 277 -7.30 2.99 6.44
CA PHE A 277 -7.11 1.80 7.28
C PHE A 277 -6.07 2.07 8.37
N ILE A 278 -4.89 2.58 8.00
CA ILE A 278 -3.82 2.86 8.96
C ILE A 278 -4.32 3.86 10.02
N TYR A 279 -4.99 4.94 9.59
CA TYR A 279 -5.61 5.89 10.51
C TYR A 279 -6.62 5.24 11.45
N ALA A 280 -7.53 4.41 10.94
CA ALA A 280 -8.53 3.75 11.77
C ALA A 280 -7.91 2.75 12.75
N ALA A 281 -6.97 1.92 12.30
CA ALA A 281 -6.31 0.91 13.12
C ALA A 281 -5.38 1.54 14.15
N PHE A 282 -4.54 2.50 13.74
CA PHE A 282 -3.50 3.07 14.59
C PHE A 282 -3.95 4.30 15.38
N VAL A 283 -4.54 5.29 14.72
CA VAL A 283 -4.93 6.56 15.36
C VAL A 283 -6.24 6.40 16.15
N ARG A 284 -7.18 5.62 15.61
CA ARG A 284 -8.51 5.40 16.23
C ARG A 284 -8.63 4.07 16.97
N GLN A 285 -7.57 3.25 16.99
CA GLN A 285 -7.53 1.97 17.71
C GLN A 285 -8.72 1.05 17.37
N ARG A 286 -9.14 1.06 16.09
CA ARG A 286 -10.24 0.24 15.58
C ARG A 286 -9.76 -1.19 15.32
N ARG A 287 -10.67 -2.15 15.51
CA ARG A 287 -10.43 -3.55 15.12
C ARG A 287 -10.37 -3.70 13.60
N LEU A 288 -9.77 -4.78 13.13
CA LEU A 288 -9.52 -5.05 11.69
C LEU A 288 -10.73 -4.75 10.79
N ALA A 289 -11.88 -5.39 11.05
CA ALA A 289 -13.07 -5.24 10.21
C ALA A 289 -13.62 -3.79 10.23
N ASP A 290 -13.62 -3.13 11.39
CA ASP A 290 -14.07 -1.75 11.52
C ASP A 290 -13.12 -0.77 10.81
N ALA A 291 -11.81 -1.05 10.85
CA ALA A 291 -10.81 -0.26 10.14
C ALA A 291 -10.94 -0.41 8.61
N VAL A 292 -11.23 -1.62 8.12
CA VAL A 292 -11.49 -1.89 6.70
C VAL A 292 -12.79 -1.23 6.24
N ASP A 293 -13.85 -1.27 7.05
CA ASP A 293 -15.11 -0.59 6.70
C ASP A 293 -14.94 0.94 6.65
N PHE A 294 -14.19 1.52 7.61
CA PHE A 294 -13.81 2.93 7.54
C PHE A 294 -13.00 3.26 6.28
N ALA A 295 -12.04 2.40 5.91
CA ALA A 295 -11.26 2.56 4.71
C ALA A 295 -12.11 2.55 3.42
N ASN A 296 -13.10 1.65 3.33
CA ASN A 296 -14.09 1.65 2.25
C ASN A 296 -14.86 2.97 2.16
N ALA A 297 -15.28 3.52 3.31
CA ALA A 297 -16.03 4.78 3.34
C ALA A 297 -15.18 5.96 2.87
N VAL A 298 -13.93 6.06 3.33
CA VAL A 298 -13.00 7.14 2.95
C VAL A 298 -12.67 7.07 1.47
N ALA A 299 -12.31 5.88 0.96
CA ALA A 299 -12.02 5.69 -0.46
C ALA A 299 -13.23 6.06 -1.34
N SER A 300 -14.43 5.60 -0.95
CA SER A 300 -15.69 5.94 -1.65
C SER A 300 -16.01 7.43 -1.63
N PHE A 301 -15.73 8.11 -0.51
CA PHE A 301 -15.89 9.56 -0.41
C PHE A 301 -14.95 10.29 -1.35
N LYS A 302 -13.66 9.89 -1.39
CA LYS A 302 -12.65 10.48 -2.29
C LYS A 302 -13.07 10.40 -3.75
N LEU A 303 -13.71 9.31 -4.18
CA LEU A 303 -14.15 9.14 -5.57
C LEU A 303 -15.08 10.25 -6.07
N ALA A 304 -15.76 10.99 -5.19
CA ALA A 304 -16.65 12.10 -5.55
C ALA A 304 -15.92 13.43 -5.83
N TYR A 305 -14.61 13.50 -5.62
CA TYR A 305 -13.83 14.73 -5.70
C TYR A 305 -12.52 14.52 -6.46
N VAL A 306 -12.01 15.59 -7.07
CA VAL A 306 -10.69 15.58 -7.71
C VAL A 306 -9.61 15.70 -6.64
N GLY A 307 -8.59 14.84 -6.71
CA GLY A 307 -7.47 14.86 -5.77
C GLY A 307 -7.88 14.45 -4.35
N PHE A 308 -7.10 14.89 -3.36
CA PHE A 308 -7.20 14.40 -1.97
C PHE A 308 -7.84 15.39 -1.00
N ASP A 309 -7.87 16.69 -1.30
CA ASP A 309 -8.17 17.75 -0.31
C ASP A 309 -9.59 17.68 0.29
N CYS A 310 -10.50 16.96 -0.37
CA CYS A 310 -11.82 16.65 0.19
C CYS A 310 -11.73 15.92 1.54
N LEU A 311 -10.67 15.12 1.76
CA LEU A 311 -10.49 14.34 2.98
C LEU A 311 -10.36 15.21 4.24
N GLY A 312 -9.78 16.41 4.11
CA GLY A 312 -9.70 17.36 5.24
C GLY A 312 -11.06 17.91 5.68
N HIS A 313 -12.10 17.72 4.87
CA HIS A 313 -13.48 18.13 5.17
C HIS A 313 -14.38 16.95 5.53
N LEU A 314 -13.83 15.72 5.52
CA LEU A 314 -14.57 14.53 5.88
C LEU A 314 -14.93 14.57 7.36
N ARG A 315 -16.22 14.48 7.67
CA ARG A 315 -16.70 14.35 9.05
C ARG A 315 -16.45 12.93 9.53
N ILE A 316 -15.26 12.69 10.07
CA ILE A 316 -14.75 11.37 10.47
C ILE A 316 -15.73 10.64 11.41
N ASP A 317 -16.34 11.33 12.38
CA ASP A 317 -17.28 10.71 13.34
C ASP A 317 -18.67 10.42 12.75
N SER A 318 -18.96 10.92 11.55
CA SER A 318 -20.24 10.67 10.86
C SER A 318 -20.21 9.45 9.94
N VAL A 319 -19.04 8.82 9.77
CA VAL A 319 -18.90 7.56 9.04
C VAL A 319 -19.58 6.46 9.86
N LYS A 320 -20.85 6.21 9.57
CA LYS A 320 -21.67 5.18 10.21
C LYS A 320 -21.24 3.80 9.71
N LEU A 321 -20.46 3.10 10.53
CA LEU A 321 -20.15 1.69 10.31
C LEU A 321 -21.43 0.85 10.50
N PRO A 322 -21.86 0.02 9.53
CA PRO A 322 -22.91 -0.94 9.78
C PRO A 322 -22.40 -2.04 10.71
N VAL A 323 -22.88 -2.06 11.96
CA VAL A 323 -22.62 -3.16 12.89
C VAL A 323 -23.26 -4.44 12.34
N LYS A 324 -22.46 -5.35 11.78
CA LYS A 324 -22.86 -6.73 11.51
C LYS A 324 -21.77 -7.70 11.95
N MET A 325 -21.73 -7.98 13.25
CA MET A 325 -21.12 -9.23 13.74
C MET A 325 -22.04 -10.39 13.35
N LYS A 326 -21.61 -11.26 12.44
CA LYS A 326 -22.02 -12.67 12.47
C LYS A 326 -20.91 -13.44 13.17
N VAL A 327 -21.11 -13.70 14.46
CA VAL A 327 -20.27 -14.62 15.21
C VAL A 327 -20.62 -16.03 14.73
N GLY A 328 -19.69 -16.66 14.02
CA GLY A 328 -19.71 -18.12 13.83
C GLY A 328 -19.22 -18.77 15.12
N SER A 329 -19.97 -19.76 15.58
CA SER A 329 -19.80 -20.60 16.77
C SER A 329 -18.35 -20.74 17.28
N GLU A 330 -18.16 -20.35 18.55
CA GLU A 330 -17.03 -20.75 19.39
C GLU A 330 -16.97 -22.28 19.46
N VAL A 331 -15.84 -22.87 19.03
CA VAL A 331 -15.47 -24.23 19.39
C VAL A 331 -14.22 -24.11 20.26
N SER A 332 -14.43 -24.37 21.54
CA SER A 332 -13.39 -24.59 22.54
C SER A 332 -12.65 -25.89 22.24
N SER A 333 -11.33 -25.85 22.13
CA SER A 333 -10.50 -27.02 22.38
C SER A 333 -9.20 -26.57 23.06
N ASP A 334 -9.18 -26.74 24.38
CA ASP A 334 -7.95 -26.96 25.13
C ASP A 334 -7.29 -28.23 24.59
N ASP A 335 -5.97 -28.19 24.36
CA ASP A 335 -5.06 -29.27 24.77
C ASP A 335 -3.61 -28.81 24.60
N GLU A 336 -2.82 -29.04 25.66
CA GLU A 336 -1.40 -28.76 25.77
C GLU A 336 -0.58 -29.85 25.07
N ASP A 337 0.31 -29.47 24.14
CA ASP A 337 1.46 -30.31 23.79
C ASP A 337 2.69 -29.43 23.48
N ASN A 338 3.51 -29.23 24.51
CA ASN A 338 4.68 -28.35 24.49
C ASN A 338 5.98 -29.06 24.08
N GLY A 339 5.93 -30.35 23.71
CA GLY A 339 7.14 -31.15 23.41
C GLY A 339 7.69 -30.98 21.98
N ASP A 340 6.81 -30.92 20.99
CA ASP A 340 7.20 -30.98 19.57
C ASP A 340 7.37 -29.61 18.88
N GLN A 341 6.88 -28.53 19.50
CA GLN A 341 6.91 -27.18 18.91
C GLN A 341 8.32 -26.60 18.78
N GLN A 342 9.24 -26.91 19.70
CA GLN A 342 10.59 -26.33 19.70
C GLN A 342 11.47 -26.82 18.54
N ASN A 343 11.27 -28.05 18.05
CA ASN A 343 12.04 -28.60 16.94
C ASN A 343 11.48 -28.17 15.56
N SER A 344 10.17 -27.97 15.46
CA SER A 344 9.52 -27.44 14.25
C SER A 344 9.90 -25.97 14.00
N CYS A 345 9.90 -25.13 15.04
CA CYS A 345 10.27 -23.71 14.95
C CYS A 345 11.68 -23.50 14.36
N LYS A 346 12.68 -24.31 14.74
CA LYS A 346 14.05 -24.19 14.21
C LYS A 346 14.17 -24.46 12.72
N LYS A 347 13.37 -25.37 12.16
CA LYS A 347 13.41 -25.74 10.73
C LYS A 347 12.86 -24.63 9.83
N HIS A 348 11.93 -23.84 10.35
CA HIS A 348 11.21 -22.82 9.58
C HIS A 348 11.73 -21.38 9.83
N LEU A 349 12.34 -21.11 10.98
CA LEU A 349 12.92 -19.79 11.31
C LEU A 349 14.30 -19.54 10.70
N LEU A 350 15.00 -20.59 10.25
CA LEU A 350 16.39 -20.51 9.78
C LEU A 350 16.56 -20.79 8.27
N ARG A 351 15.48 -20.71 7.47
CA ARG A 351 15.62 -20.85 6.02
C ARG A 351 16.24 -19.57 5.44
N PRO A 352 17.30 -19.67 4.60
CA PRO A 352 17.81 -18.52 3.86
C PRO A 352 16.71 -17.93 2.97
N PHE A 353 16.56 -16.60 2.98
CA PHE A 353 15.76 -15.89 1.99
C PHE A 353 16.50 -15.97 0.65
N GLU A 354 15.88 -16.56 -0.36
CA GLU A 354 16.44 -16.68 -1.71
C GLU A 354 15.90 -15.52 -2.55
N PHE A 355 16.68 -14.44 -2.66
CA PHE A 355 16.44 -13.41 -3.65
C PHE A 355 17.19 -13.80 -4.93
N PRO A 356 16.56 -13.81 -6.11
CA PRO A 356 17.29 -14.00 -7.36
C PRO A 356 18.35 -12.89 -7.52
N ASP A 357 19.57 -13.25 -7.96
CA ASP A 357 20.63 -12.29 -8.26
C ASP A 357 20.19 -11.40 -9.43
N VAL A 358 20.03 -10.09 -9.16
CA VAL A 358 19.65 -9.11 -10.17
C VAL A 358 20.92 -8.54 -10.80
N ASP A 359 21.18 -8.88 -12.07
CA ASP A 359 22.09 -8.13 -12.91
C ASP A 359 21.65 -6.66 -12.91
N ARG A 360 22.59 -5.76 -12.62
CA ARG A 360 22.36 -4.32 -12.44
C ARG A 360 21.83 -3.66 -13.72
N THR A 361 20.53 -3.74 -14.00
CA THR A 361 19.87 -2.81 -14.95
C THR A 361 18.34 -2.71 -14.86
N ASP A 362 17.63 -3.62 -14.20
CA ASP A 362 16.16 -3.60 -14.31
C ASP A 362 15.47 -2.97 -13.09
N SER A 363 14.91 -1.78 -13.30
CA SER A 363 13.87 -1.22 -12.44
C SER A 363 12.59 -2.05 -12.58
N ILE A 364 12.11 -2.55 -11.46
CA ILE A 364 10.96 -3.46 -11.31
C ILE A 364 9.65 -2.74 -11.66
N ALA A 365 9.41 -2.54 -12.95
CA ALA A 365 8.15 -2.06 -13.51
C ALA A 365 7.84 -2.68 -14.88
N THR A 366 8.41 -3.83 -15.21
CA THR A 366 8.06 -4.58 -16.41
C THR A 366 6.76 -5.34 -16.19
N ILE A 367 5.73 -4.96 -16.94
CA ILE A 367 4.57 -5.81 -17.19
C ILE A 367 5.07 -6.91 -18.15
N GLU A 368 5.09 -8.16 -17.71
CA GLU A 368 5.32 -9.29 -18.62
C GLU A 368 4.15 -9.34 -19.63
N PRO A 369 4.40 -9.26 -20.95
CA PRO A 369 3.36 -9.54 -21.93
C PRO A 369 3.17 -11.05 -22.07
N GLU A 370 1.91 -11.50 -22.03
CA GLU A 370 1.54 -12.85 -22.46
C GLU A 370 1.96 -13.06 -23.92
N VAL A 371 2.77 -14.08 -24.18
CA VAL A 371 3.10 -14.52 -25.52
C VAL A 371 1.89 -15.26 -26.09
N GLU A 372 0.99 -14.54 -26.76
CA GLU A 372 0.01 -15.16 -27.66
C GLU A 372 0.76 -15.79 -28.84
N GLN A 373 0.73 -17.12 -28.93
CA GLN A 373 1.17 -17.85 -30.12
C GLN A 373 0.29 -17.45 -31.30
N ALA A 374 0.90 -16.86 -32.33
CA ALA A 374 0.23 -16.49 -33.57
C ALA A 374 -0.39 -17.73 -34.25
N PRO A 375 -1.60 -17.63 -34.83
CA PRO A 375 -2.20 -18.73 -35.57
C PRO A 375 -1.48 -18.93 -36.91
N GLU A 376 -1.11 -20.18 -37.19
CA GLU A 376 -0.52 -20.61 -38.47
C GLU A 376 -1.38 -20.19 -39.67
N GLU A 377 -0.77 -19.51 -40.64
CA GLU A 377 -1.35 -19.23 -41.95
C GLU A 377 -1.70 -20.55 -42.67
N ARG A 378 -2.99 -20.79 -42.87
CA ARG A 378 -3.43 -21.77 -43.87
C ARG A 378 -3.16 -21.22 -45.27
N VAL A 379 -2.09 -21.70 -45.88
CA VAL A 379 -1.85 -21.62 -47.32
C VAL A 379 -2.98 -22.35 -48.04
N SER A 380 -3.82 -21.61 -48.76
CA SER A 380 -4.76 -22.15 -49.73
C SER A 380 -4.02 -22.51 -51.02
N THR A 381 -3.83 -23.80 -51.27
CA THR A 381 -3.51 -24.34 -52.61
C THR A 381 -4.78 -24.88 -53.26
N ASN A 382 -5.00 -24.40 -54.49
CA ASN A 382 -5.96 -24.79 -55.54
C ASN A 382 -7.41 -24.31 -55.44
#